data_AF-A0A1G1J3K0-F1
#
_entry.id   AF-A0A1G1J3K0-F1
#
_cell.length_a   1.000
_cell.length_b   1.000
_cell.length_c   1.000
_cell.angle_alpha   90.00
_cell.angle_beta   90.00
_cell.angle_gamma   90.00
#
_symmetry.space_group_name_H-M   'P 1'
#
loop_
_entity.id
_entity.type
_entity.pdbx_description
1 polymer ?
#
loop_
_entity_poly.entity_id
_entity_poly.type
_entity_poly.pdbx_seq_one_letter_code
_entity_poly.pdbx_strand_id
1 'polypeptide(L)'
;MGKLEIKEGLDQKIKDALLEAIGEGISIIDEDLKIFWVNSIIEQWAGKIEDIKGKNCYKVYQKRDTPCENCPSLKTFKSGKIEKARQHAYDSQGNIRYFEFISSPMKDKREQTASVVELAVDLTEKIELEHKLKVTKDRLQVIFDNISDGISVIDKDYQILRVNQGLLELFNKRVFGDLLGKRCFSEYHKNEGFCDNCPAQKTFEIGEPFHVTKICAKVDKSRIVLDISTFPIKDEEGKVVQVIEYMKNITDIVKLEDQLLYQERLAGIGELAAGIAHEIRNPLGSITASSQFVLSKYRLHDPVKKHLKIICRE
;
A
#
# COMPACT_ATOMS: atom_id res chain seq x y z
N MET A 1 -52.05 19.68 55.37
CA MET A 1 -51.15 20.69 54.78
C MET A 1 -49.78 20.52 55.39
N GLY A 2 -48.84 19.91 54.66
CA GLY A 2 -47.43 19.79 55.05
C GLY A 2 -46.61 19.93 53.78
N LYS A 3 -45.96 21.09 53.62
CA LYS A 3 -45.09 21.40 52.49
C LYS A 3 -43.83 20.54 52.57
N LEU A 4 -43.57 19.76 51.53
CA LEU A 4 -42.27 19.15 51.27
C LEU A 4 -41.41 20.19 50.55
N GLU A 5 -40.51 20.84 51.28
CA GLU A 5 -39.39 21.60 50.71
C GLU A 5 -38.30 20.61 50.28
N ILE A 6 -38.13 20.46 48.97
CA ILE A 6 -36.99 19.77 48.37
C ILE A 6 -35.86 20.79 48.26
N LYS A 7 -34.76 20.55 49.00
CA LYS A 7 -33.55 21.36 48.99
C LYS A 7 -32.94 21.44 47.58
N GLU A 8 -32.69 22.68 47.18
CA GLU A 8 -31.72 23.23 46.23
C GLU A 8 -31.16 22.26 45.18
N GLY A 9 -31.76 22.34 43.99
CA GLY A 9 -31.30 21.68 42.78
C GLY A 9 -30.02 22.30 42.23
N LEU A 10 -29.24 21.44 41.58
CA LEU A 10 -28.24 21.81 40.58
C LEU A 10 -28.81 22.92 39.67
N ASP A 11 -28.16 24.08 39.62
CA ASP A 11 -28.60 25.27 38.86
C ASP A 11 -29.03 24.86 37.45
N GLN A 12 -30.19 25.34 36.99
CA GLN A 12 -30.74 25.01 35.67
C GLN A 12 -29.70 25.29 34.57
N LYS A 13 -28.90 26.35 34.76
CA LYS A 13 -27.78 26.68 33.87
C LYS A 13 -26.72 25.58 33.79
N ILE A 14 -26.43 24.88 34.88
CA ILE A 14 -25.44 23.79 34.92
C ILE A 14 -25.98 22.57 34.18
N LYS A 15 -27.28 22.27 34.32
CA LYS A 15 -27.91 21.16 33.58
C LYS A 15 -27.90 21.42 32.07
N ASP A 16 -28.28 22.63 31.66
CA ASP A 16 -28.30 23.00 30.24
C ASP A 16 -26.87 23.00 29.66
N ALA A 17 -25.89 23.53 30.40
CA ALA A 17 -24.48 23.50 29.99
C ALA A 17 -23.91 22.07 29.90
N LEU A 18 -24.29 21.16 30.79
CA LEU A 18 -23.89 19.75 30.72
C LEU A 18 -24.47 19.06 29.48
N LEU A 19 -25.73 19.34 29.15
CA LEU A 19 -26.40 18.75 28.00
C LEU A 19 -25.85 19.29 26.67
N GLU A 20 -25.45 20.56 26.61
CA GLU A 20 -24.78 21.15 25.45
C GLU A 20 -23.32 20.68 25.31
N ALA A 21 -22.58 20.54 26.42
CA ALA A 21 -21.19 20.11 26.40
C ALA A 21 -21.00 18.66 25.94
N ILE A 22 -22.01 17.79 26.10
CA ILE A 22 -21.97 16.42 25.59
C ILE A 22 -21.97 16.40 24.05
N GLY A 23 -22.62 17.39 23.41
CA GLY A 23 -22.68 17.47 21.94
C GLY A 23 -23.50 16.39 21.25
N GLU A 24 -24.22 15.56 22.01
CA GLU A 24 -25.00 14.42 21.51
C GLU A 24 -26.50 14.65 21.64
N GLY A 25 -27.28 13.92 20.86
CA GLY A 25 -28.73 14.01 20.89
C GLY A 25 -29.32 13.33 22.12
N ILE A 26 -30.16 14.01 22.89
CA ILE A 26 -30.85 13.43 24.05
C ILE A 26 -32.34 13.63 23.90
N SER A 27 -33.10 12.55 24.12
CA SER A 27 -34.57 12.57 24.14
C SER A 27 -35.11 11.85 25.37
N ILE A 28 -36.26 12.29 25.87
CA ILE A 28 -37.03 11.59 26.90
C ILE A 28 -38.27 11.02 26.23
N ILE A 29 -38.47 9.72 26.42
CA ILE A 29 -39.52 8.95 25.75
C ILE A 29 -40.37 8.25 26.81
N ASP A 30 -41.70 8.25 26.63
CA ASP A 30 -42.64 7.55 27.50
C ASP A 30 -42.85 6.07 27.11
N GLU A 31 -43.67 5.35 27.88
CA GLU A 31 -43.98 3.94 27.66
C GLU A 31 -44.67 3.63 26.32
N ASP A 32 -45.36 4.63 25.74
CA ASP A 32 -45.99 4.57 24.41
C ASP A 32 -45.00 4.91 23.28
N LEU A 33 -43.72 5.09 23.60
CA LEU A 33 -42.67 5.55 22.70
C LEU A 33 -42.88 6.96 22.15
N LYS A 34 -43.59 7.83 22.86
CA LYS A 34 -43.80 9.23 22.48
C LYS A 34 -42.71 10.12 23.05
N ILE A 35 -42.24 11.06 22.26
CA ILE A 35 -41.21 12.02 22.65
C ILE A 35 -41.81 13.07 23.60
N PHE A 36 -41.29 13.16 24.82
CA PHE A 36 -41.71 14.14 25.82
C PHE A 36 -40.85 15.40 25.80
N TRP A 37 -39.55 15.23 25.61
CA TRP A 37 -38.55 16.29 25.67
C TRP A 37 -37.34 15.91 24.81
N VAL A 38 -36.64 16.91 24.26
CA VAL A 38 -35.38 16.74 23.54
C VAL A 38 -34.42 17.88 23.86
N ASN A 39 -33.11 17.67 23.68
CA ASN A 39 -32.13 18.75 23.75
C ASN A 39 -31.96 19.47 22.40
N SER A 40 -31.21 20.57 22.40
CA SER A 40 -30.94 21.41 21.23
C SER A 40 -30.29 20.64 20.06
N ILE A 41 -29.48 19.61 20.35
CA ILE A 41 -28.85 18.77 19.32
C ILE A 41 -29.89 17.97 18.53
N ILE A 42 -30.85 17.34 19.20
CA ILE A 42 -31.95 16.65 18.51
C ILE A 42 -32.80 17.64 17.73
N GLU A 43 -33.02 18.86 18.23
CA GLU A 43 -33.77 19.87 17.48
C GLU A 43 -33.09 20.24 16.14
N GLN A 44 -31.76 20.29 16.14
CA GLN A 44 -30.98 20.51 14.92
C GLN A 44 -31.07 19.31 13.94
N TRP A 45 -31.11 18.08 14.46
CA TRP A 45 -31.14 16.87 13.63
C TRP A 45 -32.53 16.52 13.10
N ALA A 46 -33.57 16.67 13.93
CA ALA A 46 -34.91 16.13 13.69
C ALA A 46 -36.03 17.19 13.65
N GLY A 47 -35.72 18.46 13.90
CA GLY A 47 -36.69 19.56 13.91
C GLY A 47 -37.10 20.00 15.32
N LYS A 48 -37.79 21.15 15.41
CA LYS A 48 -38.15 21.80 16.67
C LYS A 48 -38.98 20.89 17.57
N ILE A 49 -38.78 20.98 18.89
CA ILE A 49 -39.55 20.22 19.88
C ILE A 49 -41.07 20.37 19.69
N GLU A 50 -41.53 21.56 19.30
CA GLU A 50 -42.95 21.89 19.05
C GLU A 50 -43.58 20.96 17.99
N ASP A 51 -42.79 20.56 16.99
CA ASP A 51 -43.25 19.73 15.89
C ASP A 51 -43.15 18.23 16.20
N ILE A 52 -42.25 17.83 17.09
CA ILE A 52 -41.94 16.40 17.35
C ILE A 52 -42.49 15.88 18.68
N LYS A 53 -42.81 16.77 19.63
CA LYS A 53 -43.36 16.39 20.93
C LYS A 53 -44.69 15.65 20.79
N GLY A 54 -44.84 14.57 21.55
CA GLY A 54 -46.03 13.71 21.54
C GLY A 54 -46.12 12.74 20.35
N LYS A 55 -45.24 12.88 19.35
CA LYS A 55 -45.14 11.91 18.24
C LYS A 55 -44.28 10.72 18.65
N ASN A 56 -44.51 9.58 18.00
CA ASN A 56 -43.70 8.38 18.24
C ASN A 56 -42.26 8.56 17.73
N CYS A 57 -41.27 8.17 18.55
CA CYS A 57 -39.86 8.29 18.21
C CYS A 57 -39.49 7.61 16.88
N TYR A 58 -40.04 6.42 16.63
CA TYR A 58 -39.76 5.64 15.42
C TYR A 58 -40.37 6.26 14.15
N LYS A 59 -41.43 7.08 14.27
CA LYS A 59 -41.97 7.86 13.15
C LYS A 59 -41.09 9.06 12.83
N VAL A 60 -40.64 9.76 13.86
CA VAL A 60 -39.83 10.98 13.71
C VAL A 60 -38.41 10.65 13.26
N TYR A 61 -37.68 9.82 14.00
CA TYR A 61 -36.25 9.59 13.77
C TYR A 61 -35.99 8.52 12.70
N GLN A 62 -36.83 7.48 12.66
CA GLN A 62 -36.60 6.31 11.82
C GLN A 62 -37.50 6.25 10.58
N LYS A 63 -38.46 7.18 10.44
CA LYS A 63 -39.45 7.24 9.34
C LYS A 63 -40.19 5.91 9.13
N ARG A 64 -40.47 5.20 10.22
CA ARG A 64 -41.20 3.91 10.23
C ARG A 64 -42.60 4.08 10.82
N ASP A 65 -43.52 3.20 10.46
CA ASP A 65 -44.85 3.12 11.08
C ASP A 65 -44.91 2.18 12.29
N THR A 66 -43.87 1.36 12.48
CA THR A 66 -43.73 0.42 13.60
C THR A 66 -42.44 0.67 14.38
N PRO A 67 -42.39 0.27 15.66
CA PRO A 67 -41.16 0.35 16.46
C PRO A 67 -39.98 -0.36 15.80
N CYS A 68 -38.77 0.13 16.05
CA CYS A 68 -37.56 -0.45 15.49
C CYS A 68 -37.41 -1.92 15.93
N GLU A 69 -36.95 -2.80 15.02
CA GLU A 69 -36.71 -4.21 15.32
C GLU A 69 -35.81 -4.42 16.54
N ASN A 70 -34.78 -3.57 16.69
CA ASN A 70 -33.85 -3.60 17.81
C ASN A 70 -33.97 -2.35 18.70
N CYS A 71 -35.19 -1.91 19.01
CA CYS A 71 -35.44 -0.68 19.79
C CYS A 71 -34.83 -0.76 21.21
N PRO A 72 -33.85 0.10 21.55
CA PRO A 72 -33.25 0.10 22.88
C PRO A 72 -34.25 0.56 23.94
N SER A 73 -35.08 1.55 23.65
CA SER A 73 -36.12 2.04 24.56
C SER A 73 -37.13 0.95 24.98
N LEU A 74 -37.64 0.15 24.04
CA LEU A 74 -38.52 -0.98 24.38
C LEU A 74 -37.82 -2.05 25.23
N LYS A 75 -36.53 -2.31 24.97
CA LYS A 75 -35.75 -3.24 25.78
C LYS A 75 -35.57 -2.69 27.20
N THR A 76 -35.27 -1.40 27.34
CA THR A 76 -35.12 -0.72 28.63
C THR A 76 -36.40 -0.76 29.45
N PHE A 77 -37.56 -0.49 28.85
CA PHE A 77 -38.87 -0.60 29.53
C PHE A 77 -39.13 -2.03 30.02
N LYS A 78 -38.73 -3.04 29.26
CA LYS A 78 -38.88 -4.47 29.64
C LYS A 78 -37.87 -4.93 30.69
N SER A 79 -36.61 -4.53 30.57
CA SER A 79 -35.51 -5.03 31.40
C SER A 79 -35.30 -4.21 32.67
N GLY A 80 -35.72 -2.94 32.68
CA GLY A 80 -35.43 -1.99 33.74
C GLY A 80 -33.93 -1.66 33.89
N LYS A 81 -33.13 -1.95 32.85
CA LYS A 81 -31.68 -1.73 32.81
C LYS A 81 -31.30 -0.86 31.61
N ILE A 82 -30.07 -0.35 31.62
CA ILE A 82 -29.53 0.39 30.48
C ILE A 82 -29.35 -0.56 29.29
N GLU A 83 -29.92 -0.21 28.16
CA GLU A 83 -29.82 -0.97 26.92
C GLU A 83 -29.15 -0.13 25.82
N LYS A 84 -28.43 -0.81 24.93
CA LYS A 84 -27.72 -0.16 23.82
C LYS A 84 -28.09 -0.81 22.50
N ALA A 85 -28.21 0.00 21.46
CA ALA A 85 -28.39 -0.49 20.11
C ALA A 85 -27.69 0.43 19.11
N ARG A 86 -26.92 -0.17 18.20
CA ARG A 86 -26.40 0.54 17.03
C ARG A 86 -27.38 0.41 15.90
N GLN A 87 -27.77 1.54 15.32
CA GLN A 87 -28.66 1.60 14.17
C GLN A 87 -28.26 2.79 13.31
N HIS A 88 -28.61 2.74 12.03
CA HIS A 88 -28.57 3.94 11.21
C HIS A 88 -29.91 4.68 11.32
N ALA A 89 -29.87 5.99 11.12
CA ALA A 89 -31.04 6.83 10.95
C ALA A 89 -30.79 7.80 9.78
N TYR A 90 -31.82 8.53 9.37
CA TYR A 90 -31.73 9.49 8.28
C TYR A 90 -31.75 10.90 8.84
N ASP A 91 -30.84 11.75 8.38
CA ASP A 91 -30.92 13.17 8.70
C ASP A 91 -32.05 13.89 7.91
N SER A 92 -32.21 15.19 8.17
CA SER A 92 -33.22 16.03 7.52
C SER A 92 -33.08 16.12 6.00
N GLN A 93 -31.89 15.82 5.45
CA GLN A 93 -31.61 15.80 4.02
C GLN A 93 -31.75 14.39 3.41
N GLY A 94 -31.99 13.37 4.24
CA GLY A 94 -32.12 11.98 3.81
C GLY A 94 -30.80 11.22 3.73
N ASN A 95 -29.70 11.77 4.23
CA ASN A 95 -28.43 11.05 4.29
C ASN A 95 -28.45 10.03 5.44
N ILE A 96 -27.78 8.90 5.23
CA ILE A 96 -27.62 7.88 6.26
C ILE A 96 -26.60 8.38 7.29
N ARG A 97 -26.99 8.38 8.55
CA ARG A 97 -26.11 8.60 9.70
C ARG A 97 -26.14 7.39 10.62
N TYR A 98 -25.04 7.13 11.28
CA TYR A 98 -24.88 5.99 12.17
C TYR A 98 -24.93 6.46 13.62
N PHE A 99 -25.82 5.87 14.41
CA PHE A 99 -25.99 6.23 15.81
C PHE A 99 -25.81 5.02 16.72
N GLU A 100 -25.18 5.24 17.88
CA GLU A 100 -25.31 4.36 19.03
C GLU A 100 -26.33 4.96 19.99
N PHE A 101 -27.49 4.31 20.08
CA PHE A 101 -28.55 4.69 20.99
C PHE A 101 -28.35 3.99 22.32
N ILE A 102 -28.29 4.77 23.40
CA ILE A 102 -28.17 4.31 24.78
C ILE A 102 -29.43 4.75 25.49
N SER A 103 -30.27 3.79 25.89
CA SER A 103 -31.51 4.06 26.60
C SER A 103 -31.37 3.68 28.07
N SER A 104 -31.69 4.62 28.96
CA SER A 104 -31.61 4.45 30.42
C SER A 104 -32.98 4.66 31.06
N PRO A 105 -33.41 3.79 31.99
CA PRO A 105 -34.71 3.91 32.63
C PRO A 105 -34.75 5.08 33.62
N MET A 106 -35.83 5.87 33.58
CA MET A 106 -36.21 6.81 34.62
C MET A 106 -37.33 6.20 35.47
N LYS A 107 -37.00 5.92 36.73
CA LYS A 107 -37.93 5.32 37.66
C LYS A 107 -38.82 6.36 38.34
N ASP A 108 -40.07 6.02 38.53
CA ASP A 108 -41.00 6.79 39.35
C ASP A 108 -40.78 6.55 40.85
N LYS A 109 -41.59 7.20 41.69
CA LYS A 109 -41.55 7.03 43.16
C LYS A 109 -41.87 5.60 43.63
N ARG A 110 -42.34 4.72 42.75
CA ARG A 110 -42.67 3.32 43.02
C ARG A 110 -41.63 2.36 42.42
N GLU A 111 -40.46 2.86 42.01
CA GLU A 111 -39.38 2.10 41.38
C GLU A 111 -39.75 1.48 40.00
N GLN A 112 -40.85 1.93 39.38
CA GLN A 112 -41.26 1.47 38.06
C GLN A 112 -40.72 2.40 36.97
N THR A 113 -40.31 1.86 35.82
CA THR A 113 -39.81 2.65 34.69
C THR A 113 -40.96 3.44 34.06
N ALA A 114 -41.09 4.73 34.39
CA ALA A 114 -42.14 5.59 33.86
C ALA A 114 -41.75 6.28 32.54
N SER A 115 -40.46 6.48 32.32
CA SER A 115 -39.91 7.01 31.07
C SER A 115 -38.49 6.50 30.85
N VAL A 116 -37.93 6.75 29.69
CA VAL A 116 -36.53 6.46 29.37
C VAL A 116 -35.84 7.73 28.85
N VAL A 117 -34.58 7.90 29.22
CA VAL A 117 -33.67 8.85 28.58
C VAL A 117 -32.92 8.10 27.50
N GLU A 118 -33.09 8.51 26.25
CA GLU A 118 -32.35 7.98 25.11
C GLU A 118 -31.29 8.99 24.67
N LEU A 119 -30.03 8.58 24.75
CA LEU A 119 -28.88 9.28 24.23
C LEU A 119 -28.53 8.70 22.85
N ALA A 120 -28.48 9.53 21.83
CA ALA A 120 -28.08 9.19 20.47
C ALA A 120 -26.67 9.75 20.21
N VAL A 121 -25.68 8.85 20.20
CA VAL A 121 -24.28 9.17 19.91
C VAL A 121 -24.03 9.07 18.42
N ASP A 122 -23.65 10.17 17.75
CA ASP A 122 -23.32 10.14 16.31
C ASP A 122 -21.96 9.47 16.08
N LEU A 123 -21.97 8.33 15.40
CA LEU A 123 -20.78 7.56 15.03
C LEU A 123 -20.40 7.72 13.55
N THR A 124 -21.07 8.61 12.81
CA THR A 124 -20.93 8.72 11.35
C THR A 124 -19.49 9.05 10.97
N GLU A 125 -18.93 10.15 11.51
CA GLU A 125 -17.55 10.57 11.19
C GLU A 125 -16.53 9.48 11.51
N LYS A 126 -16.68 8.84 12.67
CA LYS A 126 -15.81 7.74 13.09
C LYS A 126 -15.86 6.56 12.11
N ILE A 127 -17.05 6.11 11.75
CA ILE A 127 -17.25 4.99 10.82
C ILE A 127 -16.73 5.34 9.42
N GLU A 128 -16.97 6.56 8.96
CA GLU A 128 -16.46 7.04 7.67
C GLU A 128 -14.94 7.12 7.63
N LEU A 129 -14.31 7.62 8.71
CA LEU A 129 -12.85 7.66 8.84
C LEU A 129 -12.26 6.25 8.91
N GLU A 130 -12.84 5.34 9.69
CA GLU A 130 -12.43 3.94 9.77
C GLU A 130 -12.56 3.25 8.40
N HIS A 131 -13.66 3.46 7.70
CA HIS A 131 -13.89 2.92 6.36
C HIS A 131 -12.89 3.50 5.34
N LYS A 132 -12.66 4.82 5.36
CA LYS A 132 -11.70 5.48 4.49
C LYS A 132 -10.28 4.98 4.75
N LEU A 133 -9.88 4.85 6.02
CA LEU A 133 -8.59 4.30 6.41
C LEU A 133 -8.43 2.86 5.89
N LYS A 134 -9.46 2.03 6.03
CA LYS A 134 -9.47 0.66 5.53
C LYS A 134 -9.32 0.62 4.00
N VAL A 135 -10.14 1.38 3.27
CA VAL A 135 -10.06 1.44 1.80
C VAL A 135 -8.69 1.93 1.32
N THR A 136 -8.13 2.96 1.97
CA THR A 136 -6.79 3.46 1.65
C THR A 136 -5.73 2.39 1.92
N LYS A 137 -5.79 1.70 3.06
CA LYS A 137 -4.87 0.62 3.41
C LYS A 137 -4.94 -0.54 2.42
N ASP A 138 -6.15 -0.99 2.08
CA ASP A 138 -6.36 -2.08 1.13
C ASP A 138 -5.84 -1.69 -0.25
N ARG A 139 -6.09 -0.45 -0.70
CA ARG A 139 -5.56 0.08 -1.97
C ARG A 139 -4.02 0.10 -1.98
N LEU A 140 -3.38 0.56 -0.90
CA LEU A 140 -1.92 0.57 -0.80
C LEU A 140 -1.34 -0.84 -0.81
N GLN A 141 -2.00 -1.79 -0.13
CA GLN A 141 -1.58 -3.20 -0.12
C GLN A 141 -1.66 -3.80 -1.53
N VAL A 142 -2.73 -3.54 -2.27
CA VAL A 142 -2.86 -4.00 -3.68
C VAL A 142 -1.77 -3.40 -4.56
N ILE A 143 -1.45 -2.10 -4.42
CA ILE A 143 -0.37 -1.48 -5.18
C ILE A 143 0.97 -2.15 -4.86
N PHE A 144 1.27 -2.31 -3.57
CA PHE A 144 2.49 -2.95 -3.10
C PHE A 144 2.65 -4.38 -3.64
N ASP A 145 1.58 -5.18 -3.58
CA ASP A 145 1.58 -6.57 -4.03
C ASP A 145 1.62 -6.74 -5.55
N ASN A 146 1.09 -5.79 -6.34
CA ASN A 146 1.11 -5.89 -7.81
C ASN A 146 2.41 -5.37 -8.46
N ILE A 147 3.35 -4.83 -7.68
CA ILE A 147 4.68 -4.48 -8.20
C ILE A 147 5.45 -5.77 -8.45
N SER A 148 5.87 -5.99 -9.71
CA SER A 148 6.61 -7.19 -10.12
C SER A 148 8.03 -7.24 -9.53
N ASP A 149 8.63 -6.07 -9.28
CA ASP A 149 9.93 -6.00 -8.62
C ASP A 149 9.81 -6.38 -7.15
N GLY A 150 10.92 -6.89 -6.60
CA GLY A 150 10.96 -7.29 -5.20
C GLY A 150 10.99 -6.08 -4.28
N ILE A 151 10.07 -6.02 -3.32
CA ILE A 151 10.11 -5.04 -2.24
C ILE A 151 10.07 -5.75 -0.90
N SER A 152 10.98 -5.38 0.00
CA SER A 152 10.93 -5.78 1.40
C SER A 152 11.13 -4.60 2.34
N VAL A 153 10.67 -4.74 3.58
CA VAL A 153 10.94 -3.79 4.66
C VAL A 153 11.64 -4.55 5.77
N ILE A 154 12.77 -4.03 6.23
CA ILE A 154 13.58 -4.62 7.29
C ILE A 154 13.76 -3.66 8.48
N ASP A 155 13.99 -4.21 9.66
CA ASP A 155 14.38 -3.45 10.85
C ASP A 155 15.91 -3.32 11.01
N LYS A 156 16.34 -2.70 12.12
CA LYS A 156 17.76 -2.50 12.48
C LYS A 156 18.54 -3.78 12.74
N ASP A 157 17.84 -4.85 13.07
CA ASP A 157 18.41 -6.19 13.23
C ASP A 157 18.38 -6.97 11.91
N TYR A 158 18.04 -6.28 10.81
CA TYR A 158 17.94 -6.78 9.45
C TYR A 158 16.87 -7.86 9.28
N GLN A 159 15.89 -7.90 10.19
CA GLN A 159 14.77 -8.84 10.12
C GLN A 159 13.74 -8.34 9.12
N ILE A 160 13.28 -9.24 8.26
CA ILE A 160 12.27 -8.97 7.25
C ILE A 160 10.90 -8.83 7.95
N LEU A 161 10.35 -7.62 7.94
CA LEU A 161 9.05 -7.29 8.52
C LEU A 161 7.92 -7.43 7.50
N ARG A 162 8.18 -7.06 6.24
CA ARG A 162 7.21 -7.07 5.14
C ARG A 162 7.90 -7.42 3.84
N VAL A 163 7.17 -8.10 2.96
CA VAL A 163 7.57 -8.38 1.58
C VAL A 163 6.35 -8.27 0.69
N ASN A 164 6.52 -7.86 -0.56
CA ASN A 164 5.47 -7.93 -1.58
C ASN A 164 5.49 -9.28 -2.31
N GLN A 165 4.50 -9.48 -3.18
CA GLN A 165 4.42 -10.67 -4.04
C GLN A 165 5.60 -10.77 -5.01
N GLY A 166 6.04 -9.65 -5.59
CA GLY A 166 7.20 -9.62 -6.51
C GLY A 166 8.48 -10.19 -5.89
N LEU A 167 8.72 -9.96 -4.60
CA LEU A 167 9.88 -10.53 -3.90
C LEU A 167 9.75 -12.05 -3.69
N LEU A 168 8.54 -12.54 -3.38
CA LEU A 168 8.30 -13.98 -3.26
C LEU A 168 8.59 -14.68 -4.58
N GLU A 169 8.13 -14.11 -5.69
CA GLU A 169 8.37 -14.62 -7.04
C GLU A 169 9.85 -14.54 -7.40
N LEU A 170 10.53 -13.42 -7.09
CA LEU A 170 11.95 -13.22 -7.35
C LEU A 170 12.84 -14.29 -6.68
N PHE A 171 12.47 -14.74 -5.48
CA PHE A 171 13.23 -15.72 -4.69
C PHE A 171 12.56 -17.12 -4.64
N ASN A 172 11.60 -17.41 -5.51
CA ASN A 172 10.87 -18.69 -5.59
C ASN A 172 10.25 -19.16 -4.26
N LYS A 173 9.75 -18.23 -3.43
CA LYS A 173 9.08 -18.54 -2.16
C LYS A 173 7.58 -18.69 -2.36
N ARG A 174 6.94 -19.54 -1.55
CA ARG A 174 5.51 -19.87 -1.70
C ARG A 174 4.63 -19.06 -0.77
N VAL A 175 5.11 -18.75 0.43
CA VAL A 175 4.34 -18.02 1.44
C VAL A 175 5.18 -16.95 2.11
N PHE A 176 4.55 -15.85 2.48
CA PHE A 176 5.20 -14.74 3.21
C PHE A 176 5.95 -15.23 4.45
N GLY A 177 5.38 -16.19 5.20
CA GLY A 177 5.99 -16.76 6.40
C GLY A 177 7.36 -17.42 6.18
N ASP A 178 7.73 -17.74 4.94
CA ASP A 178 9.06 -18.27 4.62
C ASP A 178 10.17 -17.22 4.78
N LEU A 179 9.82 -15.94 4.78
CA LEU A 179 10.75 -14.81 4.85
C LEU A 179 10.56 -13.96 6.11
N LEU A 180 9.33 -13.78 6.58
CA LEU A 180 9.03 -12.89 7.71
C LEU A 180 9.78 -13.31 9.00
N GLY A 181 10.38 -12.34 9.67
CA GLY A 181 11.18 -12.51 10.90
C GLY A 181 12.59 -13.07 10.67
N LYS A 182 12.94 -13.45 9.44
CA LYS A 182 14.29 -13.90 9.10
C LYS A 182 15.17 -12.74 8.69
N ARG A 183 16.49 -12.93 8.76
CA ARG A 183 17.45 -11.90 8.37
C ARG A 183 17.64 -11.86 6.85
N CYS A 184 17.63 -10.66 6.26
CA CYS A 184 17.71 -10.46 4.81
C CYS A 184 18.95 -11.13 4.18
N PHE A 185 20.12 -10.95 4.79
CA PHE A 185 21.39 -11.50 4.27
C PHE A 185 21.42 -13.04 4.26
N SER A 186 20.70 -13.68 5.19
CA SER A 186 20.60 -15.14 5.26
C SER A 186 19.72 -15.70 4.14
N GLU A 187 18.61 -15.03 3.80
CA GLU A 187 17.68 -15.51 2.79
C GLU A 187 18.09 -15.10 1.36
N TYR A 188 18.56 -13.87 1.14
CA TYR A 188 18.83 -13.37 -0.21
C TYR A 188 20.21 -13.78 -0.75
N HIS A 189 21.23 -13.77 0.11
CA HIS A 189 22.61 -14.05 -0.28
C HIS A 189 23.13 -15.40 0.21
N LYS A 190 22.38 -16.08 1.09
CA LYS A 190 22.79 -17.35 1.74
C LYS A 190 24.14 -17.23 2.45
N ASN A 191 24.41 -16.06 3.02
CA ASN A 191 25.62 -15.78 3.80
C ASN A 191 25.33 -15.90 5.30
N GLU A 192 26.35 -16.30 6.07
CA GLU A 192 26.29 -16.33 7.54
C GLU A 192 26.45 -14.94 8.17
N GLY A 193 26.89 -13.94 7.39
CA GLY A 193 27.08 -12.55 7.82
C GLY A 193 26.57 -11.52 6.81
N PHE A 194 26.84 -10.24 7.08
CA PHE A 194 26.45 -9.11 6.23
C PHE A 194 26.96 -9.27 4.80
N CYS A 195 26.22 -8.71 3.84
CA CYS A 195 26.62 -8.70 2.44
C CYS A 195 27.86 -7.81 2.24
N ASP A 196 28.78 -8.21 1.37
CA ASP A 196 29.83 -7.32 0.89
C ASP A 196 29.18 -6.10 0.21
N ASN A 197 29.43 -4.91 0.76
CA ASN A 197 28.79 -3.65 0.36
C ASN A 197 27.25 -3.64 0.47
N CYS A 198 26.72 -4.05 1.63
CA CYS A 198 25.29 -4.06 1.94
C CYS A 198 24.64 -2.66 1.78
N PRO A 199 23.71 -2.47 0.81
CA PRO A 199 23.02 -1.18 0.62
C PRO A 199 22.19 -0.77 1.85
N ALA A 200 21.52 -1.74 2.48
CA ALA A 200 20.71 -1.48 3.66
C ALA A 200 21.54 -0.95 4.84
N GLN A 201 22.72 -1.53 5.07
CA GLN A 201 23.64 -1.04 6.10
C GLN A 201 24.03 0.43 5.82
N LYS A 202 24.34 0.77 4.57
CA LYS A 202 24.66 2.15 4.20
C LYS A 202 23.50 3.11 4.42
N THR A 203 22.27 2.69 4.12
CA THR A 203 21.08 3.49 4.39
C THR A 203 20.83 3.66 5.89
N PHE A 204 21.05 2.63 6.72
CA PHE A 204 20.97 2.77 8.18
C PHE A 204 22.03 3.72 8.74
N GLU A 205 23.25 3.70 8.20
CA GLU A 205 24.37 4.55 8.62
C GLU A 205 24.19 6.02 8.20
N ILE A 206 23.84 6.26 6.94
CA ILE A 206 23.79 7.60 6.33
C ILE A 206 22.44 8.26 6.57
N GLY A 207 21.37 7.48 6.68
CA GLY A 207 20.00 7.98 6.79
C GLY A 207 19.44 8.56 5.49
N GLU A 208 20.05 8.27 4.35
CA GLU A 208 19.63 8.68 3.02
C GLU A 208 19.50 7.48 2.07
N PRO A 209 18.74 7.61 0.96
CA PRO A 209 18.64 6.56 -0.03
C PRO A 209 20.01 6.13 -0.57
N PHE A 210 20.19 4.84 -0.77
CA PHE A 210 21.42 4.27 -1.33
C PHE A 210 21.10 3.32 -2.48
N HIS A 211 22.01 3.21 -3.43
CA HIS A 211 21.78 2.47 -4.67
C HIS A 211 23.04 1.72 -5.09
N VAL A 212 22.86 0.45 -5.45
CA VAL A 212 23.94 -0.40 -5.96
C VAL A 212 23.39 -1.27 -7.08
N THR A 213 24.09 -1.27 -8.22
CA THR A 213 23.76 -2.10 -9.38
C THR A 213 24.61 -3.37 -9.41
N LYS A 214 24.14 -4.37 -10.15
CA LYS A 214 24.87 -5.60 -10.48
C LYS A 214 25.25 -6.46 -9.27
N ILE A 215 24.41 -6.47 -8.24
CA ILE A 215 24.55 -7.38 -7.11
C ILE A 215 24.12 -8.79 -7.54
N CYS A 216 24.98 -9.78 -7.32
CA CYS A 216 24.65 -11.17 -7.62
C CYS A 216 23.95 -11.82 -6.42
N ALA A 217 22.71 -12.26 -6.62
CA ALA A 217 21.96 -13.06 -5.65
C ALA A 217 21.87 -14.52 -6.10
N LYS A 218 21.82 -15.44 -5.14
CA LYS A 218 21.70 -16.89 -5.39
C LYS A 218 20.26 -17.31 -5.16
N VAL A 219 19.56 -17.62 -6.24
CA VAL A 219 18.20 -18.19 -6.18
C VAL A 219 18.31 -19.67 -6.57
N ASP A 220 18.07 -20.57 -5.61
CA ASP A 220 18.23 -22.00 -5.78
C ASP A 220 19.59 -22.42 -6.39
N LYS A 221 19.58 -22.86 -7.66
CA LYS A 221 20.76 -23.29 -8.45
C LYS A 221 21.21 -22.25 -9.46
N SER A 222 20.50 -21.13 -9.60
CA SER A 222 20.82 -20.05 -10.54
C SER A 222 21.37 -18.82 -9.81
N ARG A 223 22.03 -17.95 -10.58
CA ARG A 223 22.41 -16.61 -10.14
C ARG A 223 21.61 -15.60 -10.93
N ILE A 224 21.06 -14.62 -10.22
CA ILE A 224 20.40 -13.47 -10.83
C ILE A 224 21.21 -12.22 -10.52
N VAL A 225 21.12 -11.26 -11.42
CA VAL A 225 21.74 -9.95 -11.29
C VAL A 225 20.66 -8.96 -10.84
N LEU A 226 20.89 -8.32 -9.70
CA LEU A 226 19.97 -7.39 -9.08
C LEU A 226 20.48 -5.96 -9.18
N ASP A 227 19.52 -5.07 -9.39
CA ASP A 227 19.65 -3.64 -9.16
C ASP A 227 18.90 -3.29 -7.88
N ILE A 228 19.60 -2.80 -6.86
CA ILE A 228 19.07 -2.66 -5.50
C ILE A 228 19.10 -1.19 -5.07
N SER A 229 17.95 -0.69 -4.65
CA SER A 229 17.78 0.62 -4.03
C SER A 229 17.23 0.45 -2.62
N THR A 230 17.81 1.17 -1.66
CA THR A 230 17.37 1.15 -0.27
C THR A 230 16.94 2.53 0.20
N PHE A 231 15.82 2.61 0.92
CA PHE A 231 15.20 3.86 1.36
C PHE A 231 14.94 3.84 2.88
N PRO A 232 15.34 4.88 3.63
CA PRO A 232 15.16 4.91 5.08
C PRO A 232 13.71 5.28 5.45
N ILE A 233 13.15 4.59 6.44
CA ILE A 233 11.95 5.00 7.15
C ILE A 233 12.40 5.57 8.50
N LYS A 234 12.12 6.85 8.73
CA LYS A 234 12.52 7.59 9.93
C LYS A 234 11.34 7.69 10.90
N ASP A 235 11.61 7.65 12.21
CA ASP A 235 10.62 7.98 13.24
C ASP A 235 10.43 9.50 13.38
N GLU A 236 9.58 9.92 14.32
CA GLU A 236 9.30 11.35 14.60
C GLU A 236 10.55 12.13 15.05
N GLU A 237 11.56 11.44 15.60
CA GLU A 237 12.83 12.02 16.04
C GLU A 237 13.87 12.08 14.89
N GLY A 238 13.50 11.61 13.69
CA GLY A 238 14.37 11.59 12.52
C GLY A 238 15.35 10.41 12.47
N LYS A 239 15.26 9.47 13.41
CA LYS A 239 16.12 8.29 13.47
C LYS A 239 15.60 7.25 12.49
N VAL A 240 16.48 6.69 11.68
CA VAL A 240 16.12 5.56 10.79
C VAL A 240 15.69 4.39 11.68
N VAL A 241 14.46 3.89 11.53
CA VAL A 241 13.92 2.75 12.27
C VAL A 241 13.79 1.49 11.41
N GLN A 242 13.55 1.68 10.11
CA GLN A 242 13.41 0.61 9.14
C GLN A 242 14.03 1.04 7.80
N VAL A 243 14.30 0.06 6.94
CA VAL A 243 14.76 0.29 5.57
C VAL A 243 13.86 -0.47 4.61
N ILE A 244 13.42 0.20 3.55
CA ILE A 244 12.77 -0.42 2.40
C ILE A 244 13.87 -0.87 1.44
N GLU A 245 13.87 -2.13 1.05
CA GLU A 245 14.74 -2.67 0.00
C GLU A 245 13.90 -2.91 -1.26
N TYR A 246 14.23 -2.21 -2.35
CA TYR A 246 13.68 -2.42 -3.69
C TYR A 246 14.73 -3.17 -4.52
N MET A 247 14.32 -4.27 -5.15
CA MET A 247 15.18 -5.19 -5.87
C MET A 247 14.60 -5.48 -7.24
N LYS A 248 15.28 -5.00 -8.28
CA LYS A 248 14.92 -5.24 -9.67
C LYS A 248 15.82 -6.30 -10.27
N ASN A 249 15.22 -7.32 -10.89
CA ASN A 249 15.97 -8.31 -11.65
C ASN A 249 16.37 -7.74 -13.01
N ILE A 250 17.67 -7.52 -13.20
CA ILE A 250 18.24 -6.99 -14.45
C ILE A 250 19.04 -8.05 -15.21
N THR A 251 18.87 -9.33 -14.88
CA THR A 251 19.63 -10.43 -15.48
C THR A 251 19.54 -10.44 -17.00
N ASP A 252 18.34 -10.29 -17.55
CA ASP A 252 18.15 -10.34 -19.00
C ASP A 252 18.63 -9.05 -19.68
N ILE A 253 18.53 -7.91 -19.00
CA ILE A 253 19.11 -6.64 -19.48
C ILE A 253 20.62 -6.79 -19.62
N VAL A 254 21.30 -7.28 -18.59
CA VAL A 254 22.76 -7.48 -18.61
C VAL A 254 23.17 -8.48 -19.69
N LYS A 255 22.43 -9.58 -19.87
CA LYS A 255 22.70 -10.54 -20.95
C LYS A 255 22.57 -9.91 -22.33
N LEU A 256 21.56 -9.08 -22.54
CA LEU A 256 21.35 -8.39 -23.82
C LEU A 256 22.44 -7.33 -24.07
N GLU A 257 22.86 -6.60 -23.03
CA GLU A 257 23.99 -5.66 -23.11
C GLU A 257 25.29 -6.37 -23.50
N ASP A 258 25.60 -7.51 -22.86
CA ASP A 258 26.80 -8.30 -23.16
C ASP A 258 26.77 -8.86 -24.60
N GLN A 259 25.59 -9.29 -25.08
CA GLN A 259 25.40 -9.75 -26.45
C GLN A 259 25.61 -8.63 -27.47
N LEU A 260 25.09 -7.44 -27.20
CA LEU A 260 25.25 -6.27 -28.06
C LEU A 260 26.72 -5.86 -28.15
N LEU A 261 27.40 -5.77 -27.00
CA LEU A 261 28.82 -5.43 -26.95
C LEU A 261 29.68 -6.45 -27.72
N TYR A 262 29.30 -7.74 -27.68
CA TYR A 262 29.98 -8.77 -28.46
C TYR A 262 29.78 -8.60 -29.97
N GLN A 263 28.56 -8.26 -30.41
CA GLN A 263 28.27 -7.99 -31.82
C GLN A 263 29.01 -6.76 -32.35
N GLU A 264 29.08 -5.67 -31.59
CA GLU A 264 29.85 -4.48 -31.94
C GLU A 264 31.33 -4.80 -32.15
N ARG A 265 31.91 -5.60 -31.25
CA ARG A 265 33.30 -6.06 -31.39
C ARG A 265 33.52 -6.88 -32.66
N LEU A 266 32.59 -7.79 -32.97
CA LEU A 266 32.67 -8.59 -34.20
C LEU A 266 32.54 -7.74 -35.46
N ALA A 267 31.64 -6.75 -35.46
CA ALA A 267 31.49 -5.82 -36.57
C ALA A 267 32.77 -5.01 -36.82
N GLY A 268 33.38 -4.47 -35.75
CA GLY A 268 34.66 -3.76 -35.85
C GLY A 268 35.80 -4.64 -36.38
N ILE A 269 35.88 -5.90 -35.96
CA ILE A 269 36.82 -6.87 -36.53
C ILE A 269 36.54 -7.11 -38.03
N GLY A 270 35.27 -7.21 -38.42
CA GLY A 270 34.85 -7.39 -39.81
C GLY A 270 35.26 -6.23 -40.72
N GLU A 271 35.09 -4.98 -40.27
CA GLU A 271 35.53 -3.78 -41.00
C GLU A 271 37.05 -3.75 -41.18
N LEU A 272 37.81 -4.01 -40.12
CA LEU A 272 39.27 -4.08 -40.20
C LEU A 272 39.73 -5.20 -41.14
N ALA A 273 39.11 -6.37 -41.07
CA ALA A 273 39.40 -7.48 -41.97
C ALA A 273 39.10 -7.13 -43.44
N ALA A 274 37.99 -6.43 -43.71
CA ALA A 274 37.65 -5.96 -45.06
C ALA A 274 38.66 -4.91 -45.57
N GLY A 275 39.09 -3.98 -44.70
CA GLY A 275 40.13 -3.00 -45.00
C GLY A 275 41.47 -3.67 -45.34
N ILE A 276 41.94 -4.59 -44.49
CA ILE A 276 43.16 -5.37 -44.73
C ILE A 276 43.04 -6.19 -46.03
N ALA A 277 41.90 -6.83 -46.28
CA ALA A 277 41.68 -7.59 -47.51
C ALA A 277 41.75 -6.68 -48.76
N HIS A 278 41.22 -5.46 -48.68
CA HIS A 278 41.32 -4.48 -49.77
C HIS A 278 42.78 -4.03 -49.98
N GLU A 279 43.51 -3.74 -48.90
CA GLU A 279 44.92 -3.34 -48.97
C GLU A 279 45.85 -4.44 -49.48
N ILE A 280 45.56 -5.72 -49.20
CA ILE A 280 46.29 -6.88 -49.76
C ILE A 280 45.95 -7.11 -51.23
N ARG A 281 44.69 -6.87 -51.63
CA ARG A 281 44.23 -7.06 -53.02
C ARG A 281 44.91 -6.09 -53.98
N ASN A 282 45.21 -4.87 -53.54
CA ASN A 282 45.86 -3.84 -54.36
C ASN A 282 47.25 -4.25 -54.92
N PRO A 283 48.23 -4.66 -54.10
CA PRO A 283 49.52 -5.12 -54.59
C PRO A 283 49.41 -6.45 -55.34
N LEU A 284 48.55 -7.38 -54.90
CA LEU A 284 48.32 -8.64 -55.63
C LEU A 284 47.79 -8.38 -57.05
N GLY A 285 46.81 -7.48 -57.20
CA GLY A 285 46.31 -7.09 -58.51
C GLY A 285 47.40 -6.49 -59.39
N SER A 286 48.30 -5.69 -58.80
CA SER A 286 49.46 -5.12 -59.51
C SER A 286 50.47 -6.19 -59.95
N ILE A 287 50.74 -7.19 -59.10
CA ILE A 287 51.61 -8.34 -59.40
C ILE A 287 51.02 -9.19 -60.51
N THR A 288 49.72 -9.48 -60.44
CA THR A 288 48.99 -10.27 -61.44
C THR A 288 48.96 -9.56 -62.79
N ALA A 289 48.63 -8.26 -62.84
CA ALA A 289 48.65 -7.47 -64.07
C ALA A 289 50.05 -7.42 -64.70
N SER A 290 51.09 -7.19 -63.90
CA SER A 290 52.48 -7.18 -64.35
C SER A 290 52.89 -8.55 -64.92
N SER A 291 52.51 -9.64 -64.23
CA SER A 291 52.77 -11.01 -64.66
C SER A 291 52.08 -11.35 -65.98
N GLN A 292 50.83 -10.93 -66.16
CA GLN A 292 50.08 -11.08 -67.40
C GLN A 292 50.73 -10.30 -68.56
N PHE A 293 51.20 -9.08 -68.30
CA PHE A 293 51.91 -8.27 -69.30
C PHE A 293 53.20 -8.93 -69.77
N VAL A 294 54.01 -9.47 -68.85
CA VAL A 294 55.26 -10.18 -69.20
C VAL A 294 54.96 -11.44 -70.01
N LEU A 295 53.92 -12.19 -69.64
CA LEU A 295 53.46 -13.39 -70.38
C LEU A 295 52.98 -13.08 -71.81
N SER A 296 52.37 -11.91 -72.04
CA SER A 296 51.83 -11.54 -73.36
C SER A 296 52.88 -10.93 -74.29
N LYS A 297 53.86 -10.20 -73.75
CA LYS A 297 54.81 -9.41 -74.55
C LYS A 297 56.13 -10.13 -74.87
N TYR A 298 56.54 -11.11 -74.08
CA TYR A 298 57.85 -11.76 -74.23
C TYR A 298 57.75 -13.27 -74.47
N ARG A 299 58.66 -13.83 -75.28
CA ARG A 299 58.85 -15.28 -75.40
C ARG A 299 59.68 -15.78 -74.23
N LEU A 300 59.04 -16.49 -73.31
CA LEU A 300 59.66 -16.99 -72.08
C LEU A 300 59.97 -18.49 -72.16
N HIS A 301 61.03 -18.92 -71.48
CA HIS A 301 61.35 -20.33 -71.27
C HIS A 301 60.26 -21.03 -70.42
N ASP A 302 59.99 -22.31 -70.69
CA ASP A 302 58.86 -23.05 -70.12
C ASP A 302 58.74 -23.01 -68.58
N PRO A 303 59.83 -23.11 -67.79
CA PRO A 303 59.73 -23.04 -66.33
C PRO A 303 59.21 -21.69 -65.82
N VAL A 304 59.66 -20.59 -66.43
CA VAL A 304 59.26 -19.22 -66.03
C VAL A 304 57.82 -18.95 -66.45
N LYS A 305 57.44 -19.39 -67.65
CA LYS A 305 56.07 -19.30 -68.16
C LYS A 305 55.08 -20.06 -67.27
N LYS A 306 55.48 -21.21 -66.73
CA LYS A 306 54.66 -22.00 -65.79
C LYS A 306 54.42 -21.25 -64.47
N HIS A 307 55.45 -20.66 -63.88
CA HIS A 307 55.31 -19.92 -62.62
C HIS A 307 54.46 -18.64 -62.76
N LEU A 308 54.66 -17.86 -63.83
CA LEU A 308 53.82 -16.67 -64.05
C LEU A 308 52.35 -17.03 -64.29
N LYS A 309 52.07 -18.17 -64.94
CA LYS A 309 50.68 -18.67 -65.08
C LYS A 309 50.05 -19.09 -63.75
N ILE A 310 50.84 -19.53 -62.77
CA ILE A 310 50.35 -19.82 -61.42
C ILE A 310 49.95 -18.51 -60.73
N ILE A 311 50.83 -17.51 -60.76
CA ILE A 311 50.58 -16.17 -60.17
C ILE A 311 49.34 -15.50 -60.79
N CYS A 312 49.03 -15.76 -62.06
CA CYS A 312 47.86 -15.16 -62.71
C CYS A 312 46.54 -15.91 -62.46
N ARG A 313 46.60 -17.10 -61.86
CA ARG A 313 45.44 -18.00 -61.68
C ARG A 313 44.92 -18.01 -60.23
N GLU A 314 45.76 -17.62 -59.29
CA GLU A 314 45.42 -17.34 -57.89
C GLU A 314 45.19 -15.84 -57.68
#